data_AF-A0A966EIH4-F1
#
_entry.id   AF-A0A966EIH4-F1
#
_cell.length_a   1.000
_cell.length_b   1.000
_cell.length_c   1.000
_cell.angle_alpha   90.00
_cell.angle_beta   90.00
_cell.angle_gamma   90.00
#
_symmetry.space_group_name_H-M   'P 1'
#
loop_
_entity.id
_entity.type
_entity.pdbx_description
1 polymer ?
#
loop_
_entity_poly.entity_id
_entity_poly.type
_entity_poly.pdbx_seq_one_letter_code
_entity_poly.pdbx_strand_id
1 'polypeptide(L)'
;MLLPAIFFSLLVIPSQILDEPQLPENLPAPPMILDSLGEYQREVVTDSEEARVWFDQGYNLMLSFNFNGAIRSFYQATIHDPEFAMAWWGIAYSSGPNINVPQIMPGPFAGWCYSASKKAAEFADQESLPNQAIIAALQKRYDWPMPEDLTELNEAYRDAILAVHEKFPMDSDIATLSVESMMLMQPWKY
;
A
#
# COMPACT_ATOMS: atom_id res chain seq x y z
N MET A 1 19.88 -61.07 -24.86
CA MET A 1 19.14 -60.40 -23.76
C MET A 1 19.35 -58.90 -23.96
N LEU A 2 18.39 -58.21 -24.59
CA LEU A 2 18.46 -56.78 -24.91
C LEU A 2 17.68 -56.02 -23.82
N LEU A 3 18.34 -55.16 -23.06
CA LEU A 3 17.69 -54.25 -22.11
C LEU A 3 17.07 -53.07 -22.87
N PRO A 4 15.83 -52.65 -22.57
CA PRO A 4 15.24 -51.48 -23.19
C PRO A 4 15.82 -50.22 -22.54
N ALA A 5 16.29 -49.29 -23.37
CA ALA A 5 16.70 -47.97 -22.92
C ALA A 5 15.44 -47.17 -22.52
N ILE A 6 15.32 -46.84 -21.24
CA ILE A 6 14.29 -45.94 -20.73
C ILE A 6 14.75 -44.51 -21.04
N PHE A 7 14.08 -43.86 -22.00
CA PHE A 7 14.23 -42.43 -22.23
C PHE A 7 13.46 -41.67 -21.14
N PHE A 8 14.18 -41.01 -20.23
CA PHE A 8 13.60 -39.99 -19.37
C PHE A 8 13.42 -38.72 -20.20
N SER A 9 12.18 -38.45 -20.64
CA SER A 9 11.82 -37.13 -21.14
C SER A 9 11.77 -36.18 -19.96
N LEU A 10 12.75 -35.28 -19.87
CA LEU A 10 12.68 -34.11 -18.99
C LEU A 10 11.47 -33.28 -19.39
N LEU A 11 10.42 -33.32 -18.58
CA LEU A 11 9.30 -32.39 -18.66
C LEU A 11 9.84 -31.00 -18.31
N VAL A 12 10.07 -30.19 -19.33
CA VAL A 12 10.28 -28.74 -19.14
C VAL A 12 8.92 -28.17 -18.76
N ILE A 13 8.73 -27.92 -17.47
CA ILE A 13 7.59 -27.14 -16.98
C ILE A 13 7.84 -25.71 -17.48
N PRO A 14 6.99 -25.13 -18.34
CA PRO A 14 7.16 -23.73 -18.73
C PRO A 14 7.10 -22.88 -17.46
N SER A 15 8.12 -22.07 -17.23
CA SER A 15 8.06 -21.04 -16.19
C SER A 15 6.84 -20.17 -16.48
N GLN A 16 5.89 -20.11 -15.56
CA GLN A 16 4.86 -19.08 -15.61
C GLN A 16 5.58 -17.74 -15.68
N ILE A 17 5.38 -17.01 -16.78
CA ILE A 17 5.75 -15.61 -16.85
C ILE A 17 4.89 -14.94 -15.77
N LEU A 18 5.52 -14.51 -14.68
CA LEU A 18 4.83 -13.71 -13.67
C LEU A 18 4.42 -12.41 -14.34
N ASP A 19 3.14 -12.04 -14.23
CA ASP A 19 2.69 -10.74 -14.70
C ASP A 19 3.51 -9.63 -14.00
N GLU A 20 3.76 -8.52 -14.69
CA GLU A 20 4.45 -7.39 -14.08
C GLU A 20 3.51 -6.70 -13.08
N PRO A 21 4.02 -6.23 -11.92
CA PRO A 21 3.17 -5.55 -10.95
C PRO A 21 2.76 -4.19 -11.51
N GLN A 22 1.46 -3.99 -11.67
CA GLN A 22 0.93 -2.78 -12.30
C GLN A 22 0.66 -1.68 -11.28
N LEU A 23 0.79 -0.42 -11.70
CA LEU A 23 0.20 0.73 -11.00
C LEU A 23 -1.30 0.83 -11.34
N PRO A 24 -2.09 1.60 -10.57
CA PRO A 24 -3.42 1.96 -11.00
C PRO A 24 -3.38 2.72 -12.32
N GLU A 25 -4.29 2.36 -13.24
CA GLU A 25 -4.44 3.02 -14.53
C GLU A 25 -5.91 3.32 -14.77
N ASN A 26 -6.19 4.49 -15.34
CA ASN A 26 -7.52 4.89 -15.82
C ASN A 26 -8.64 4.73 -14.77
N LEU A 27 -8.34 4.90 -13.48
CA LEU A 27 -9.37 4.87 -12.44
C LEU A 27 -10.30 6.08 -12.59
N PRO A 28 -11.63 5.87 -12.48
CA PRO A 28 -12.57 6.99 -12.54
C PRO A 28 -12.32 7.93 -11.36
N ALA A 29 -12.24 9.23 -11.65
CA ALA A 29 -12.20 10.25 -10.62
C ALA A 29 -13.44 10.12 -9.71
N PRO A 30 -13.32 10.37 -8.40
CA PRO A 30 -14.49 10.56 -7.55
C PRO A 30 -15.39 11.67 -8.15
N PRO A 31 -16.72 11.54 -8.05
CA PRO A 31 -17.64 12.44 -8.74
C PRO A 31 -17.60 13.89 -8.20
N MET A 32 -17.05 14.10 -7.01
CA MET A 32 -16.91 15.40 -6.35
C MET A 32 -15.91 15.33 -5.19
N ILE A 33 -15.51 16.50 -4.71
CA ILE A 33 -14.94 16.68 -3.38
C ILE A 33 -16.08 16.68 -2.36
N LEU A 34 -15.91 15.95 -1.26
CA LEU A 34 -16.92 15.75 -0.23
C LEU A 34 -16.66 16.67 0.97
N ASP A 35 -17.51 17.68 1.14
CA ASP A 35 -17.34 18.72 2.18
C ASP A 35 -17.56 18.22 3.62
N SER A 36 -18.04 17.00 3.82
CA SER A 36 -18.48 16.47 5.13
C SER A 36 -17.64 15.30 5.66
N LEU A 37 -16.44 15.07 5.12
CA LEU A 37 -15.56 13.98 5.56
C LEU A 37 -14.73 14.29 6.81
N GLY A 38 -14.78 15.53 7.31
CA GLY A 38 -13.95 16.02 8.40
C GLY A 38 -12.80 16.91 7.91
N GLU A 39 -12.12 17.55 8.86
CA GLU A 39 -11.04 18.52 8.61
C GLU A 39 -9.65 17.94 8.97
N TYR A 40 -9.55 16.63 9.19
CA TYR A 40 -8.27 16.02 9.55
C TYR A 40 -7.31 16.08 8.36
N GLN A 41 -6.08 16.53 8.61
CA GLN A 41 -5.04 16.63 7.59
C GLN A 41 -3.74 16.08 8.16
N ARG A 42 -3.09 15.21 7.38
CA ARG A 42 -1.69 14.84 7.58
C ARG A 42 -0.78 15.87 6.94
N GLU A 43 0.28 16.28 7.62
CA GLU A 43 1.33 17.11 7.01
C GLU A 43 2.08 16.29 5.95
N VAL A 44 2.10 16.79 4.71
CA VAL A 44 2.73 16.14 3.54
C VAL A 44 3.29 17.21 2.59
N VAL A 45 4.19 16.82 1.69
CA VAL A 45 4.88 17.74 0.79
C VAL A 45 4.34 17.60 -0.63
N THR A 46 3.75 18.68 -1.14
CA THR A 46 3.37 18.86 -2.55
C THR A 46 3.23 20.36 -2.82
N ASP A 47 3.59 20.79 -4.03
CA ASP A 47 3.36 22.17 -4.49
C ASP A 47 2.04 22.31 -5.28
N SER A 48 1.32 21.21 -5.52
CA SER A 48 0.02 21.23 -6.22
C SER A 48 -1.13 21.34 -5.21
N GLU A 49 -1.82 22.48 -5.25
CA GLU A 49 -3.05 22.70 -4.46
C GLU A 49 -4.13 21.68 -4.85
N GLU A 50 -4.27 21.35 -6.14
CA GLU A 50 -5.22 20.33 -6.60
C GLU A 50 -4.88 18.94 -6.08
N ALA A 51 -3.59 18.56 -6.10
CA ALA A 51 -3.16 17.28 -5.56
C ALA A 51 -3.42 17.19 -4.05
N ARG A 52 -3.18 18.28 -3.32
CA ARG A 52 -3.47 18.38 -1.87
C ARG A 52 -4.94 18.13 -1.56
N VAL A 53 -5.86 18.75 -2.31
CA VAL A 53 -7.32 18.56 -2.12
C VAL A 53 -7.72 17.10 -2.28
N TRP A 54 -7.21 16.43 -3.31
CA TRP A 54 -7.50 15.01 -3.53
C TRP A 54 -6.85 14.09 -2.50
N PHE A 55 -5.64 14.41 -2.05
CA PHE A 55 -4.98 13.69 -0.97
C PHE A 55 -5.77 13.78 0.33
N ASP A 56 -6.27 14.96 0.70
CA ASP A 56 -7.05 15.18 1.92
C ASP A 56 -8.32 14.36 1.95
N GLN A 57 -9.06 14.36 0.84
CA GLN A 57 -10.22 13.51 0.70
C GLN A 57 -9.83 12.03 0.82
N GLY A 58 -8.77 11.61 0.12
CA GLY A 58 -8.30 10.23 0.16
C GLY A 58 -7.94 9.79 1.57
N TYR A 59 -7.25 10.64 2.31
CA TYR A 59 -6.81 10.38 3.67
C TYR A 59 -8.00 10.26 4.64
N ASN A 60 -8.97 11.16 4.58
CA ASN A 60 -10.17 11.08 5.43
C ASN A 60 -11.05 9.86 5.07
N LEU A 61 -11.16 9.50 3.79
CA LEU A 61 -11.84 8.27 3.36
C LEU A 61 -11.13 7.01 3.87
N MET A 62 -9.79 6.99 3.85
CA MET A 62 -8.99 5.90 4.41
C MET A 62 -9.22 5.74 5.90
N LEU A 63 -9.17 6.83 6.68
CA LEU A 63 -9.46 6.82 8.12
C LEU A 63 -10.89 6.36 8.43
N SER A 64 -11.82 6.60 7.50
CA SER A 64 -13.22 6.18 7.60
C SER A 64 -13.51 4.79 7.01
N PHE A 65 -12.47 4.00 6.68
CA PHE A 65 -12.56 2.65 6.10
C PHE A 65 -13.24 2.59 4.71
N ASN A 66 -13.29 3.69 3.96
CA ASN A 66 -13.71 3.70 2.56
C ASN A 66 -12.50 3.63 1.61
N PHE A 67 -11.86 2.46 1.58
CA PHE A 67 -10.61 2.26 0.84
C PHE A 67 -10.75 2.43 -0.68
N ASN A 68 -11.85 2.01 -1.29
CA ASN A 68 -12.06 2.20 -2.73
C ASN A 68 -12.17 3.68 -3.11
N GLY A 69 -12.85 4.49 -2.28
CA GLY A 69 -12.91 5.94 -2.45
C GLY A 69 -11.56 6.60 -2.20
N ALA A 70 -10.82 6.11 -1.20
CA ALA A 70 -9.47 6.57 -0.89
C ALA A 70 -8.50 6.35 -2.06
N ILE A 71 -8.42 5.12 -2.60
CA ILE A 71 -7.57 4.78 -3.74
C ILE A 71 -7.84 5.71 -4.93
N ARG A 72 -9.11 5.94 -5.27
CA ARG A 72 -9.47 6.82 -6.39
C ARG A 72 -9.07 8.27 -6.14
N SER A 73 -9.20 8.75 -4.91
CA SER A 73 -8.83 10.11 -4.55
C SER A 73 -7.30 10.28 -4.55
N PHE A 74 -6.55 9.35 -3.95
CA PHE A 74 -5.09 9.36 -4.03
C PHE A 74 -4.59 9.23 -5.47
N TYR A 75 -5.23 8.40 -6.31
CA TYR A 75 -4.89 8.34 -7.72
C TYR A 75 -5.12 9.69 -8.42
N GLN A 76 -6.21 10.41 -8.16
CA GLN A 76 -6.37 11.77 -8.68
C GLN A 76 -5.27 12.72 -8.20
N ALA A 77 -4.84 12.63 -6.93
CA ALA A 77 -3.70 13.40 -6.44
C ALA A 77 -2.44 13.12 -7.26
N THR A 78 -2.16 11.85 -7.60
CA THR A 78 -1.02 11.48 -8.46
C THR A 78 -1.12 11.96 -9.92
N ILE A 79 -2.33 12.24 -10.42
CA ILE A 79 -2.51 12.85 -11.76
C ILE A 79 -2.10 14.33 -11.74
N HIS A 80 -2.40 15.03 -10.64
CA HIS A 80 -2.06 16.44 -10.46
C HIS A 80 -0.59 16.64 -10.05
N ASP A 81 -0.05 15.70 -9.27
CA ASP A 81 1.35 15.65 -8.86
C ASP A 81 1.88 14.21 -8.89
N PRO A 82 2.54 13.78 -9.98
CA PRO A 82 3.09 12.44 -10.12
C PRO A 82 4.23 12.10 -9.14
N GLU A 83 4.85 13.12 -8.53
CA GLU A 83 5.94 12.95 -7.55
C GLU A 83 5.44 12.94 -6.10
N PHE A 84 4.12 13.05 -5.89
CA PHE A 84 3.51 13.11 -4.57
C PHE A 84 3.64 11.78 -3.80
N ALA A 85 4.74 11.62 -3.06
CA ALA A 85 5.12 10.40 -2.38
C ALA A 85 4.00 9.83 -1.49
N MET A 86 3.33 10.70 -0.73
CA MET A 86 2.27 10.28 0.19
C MET A 86 0.96 9.89 -0.50
N ALA A 87 0.68 10.39 -1.71
CA ALA A 87 -0.45 9.90 -2.51
C ALA A 87 -0.20 8.47 -2.99
N TRP A 88 1.02 8.16 -3.46
CA TRP A 88 1.42 6.79 -3.80
C TRP A 88 1.39 5.86 -2.58
N TRP A 89 1.86 6.33 -1.42
CA TRP A 89 1.74 5.60 -0.15
C TRP A 89 0.28 5.29 0.19
N GLY A 90 -0.62 6.25 0.02
CA GLY A 90 -2.05 6.10 0.28
C GLY A 90 -2.72 5.05 -0.60
N ILE A 91 -2.34 4.98 -1.88
CA ILE A 91 -2.78 3.92 -2.82
C ILE A 91 -2.30 2.55 -2.32
N ALA A 92 -1.01 2.43 -1.99
CA ALA A 92 -0.41 1.18 -1.54
C ALA A 92 -1.04 0.69 -0.24
N TYR A 93 -1.24 1.57 0.73
CA TYR A 93 -1.86 1.26 2.01
C TYR A 93 -3.32 0.83 1.84
N SER A 94 -4.11 1.62 1.09
CA SER A 94 -5.55 1.37 0.92
C SER A 94 -5.86 0.16 0.04
N SER A 95 -4.90 -0.30 -0.78
CA SER A 95 -5.03 -1.53 -1.57
C SER A 95 -4.70 -2.78 -0.76
N GLY A 96 -4.08 -2.60 0.42
CA GLY A 96 -3.58 -3.67 1.27
C GLY A 96 -4.63 -4.31 2.18
N PRO A 97 -4.20 -5.27 3.01
CA PRO A 97 -5.09 -5.88 4.00
C PRO A 97 -5.40 -4.87 5.10
N ASN A 98 -6.56 -5.01 5.72
CA ASN A 98 -6.98 -4.24 6.89
C ASN A 98 -7.72 -5.16 7.87
N ILE A 99 -8.11 -4.62 9.03
CA ILE A 99 -8.75 -5.41 10.07
C ILE A 99 -10.05 -6.10 9.63
N ASN A 100 -10.80 -5.49 8.71
CA ASN A 100 -12.06 -6.04 8.21
C ASN A 100 -11.85 -7.01 7.04
N VAL A 101 -10.76 -6.83 6.28
CA VAL A 101 -10.39 -7.62 5.10
C VAL A 101 -8.90 -7.98 5.21
N PRO A 102 -8.56 -9.05 5.94
CA PRO A 102 -7.16 -9.39 6.26
C PRO A 102 -6.36 -9.94 5.06
N GLN A 103 -7.02 -10.20 3.93
CA GLN A 103 -6.40 -10.63 2.67
C GLN A 103 -6.25 -9.46 1.69
N ILE A 104 -5.35 -9.61 0.71
CA ILE A 104 -5.37 -8.77 -0.50
C ILE A 104 -6.58 -9.15 -1.36
N MET A 105 -7.34 -8.13 -1.78
CA MET A 105 -8.48 -8.34 -2.67
C MET A 105 -8.01 -8.85 -4.06
N PRO A 106 -8.74 -9.78 -4.70
CA PRO A 106 -8.40 -10.25 -6.04
C PRO A 106 -8.38 -9.14 -7.10
N GLY A 107 -7.71 -9.38 -8.21
CA GLY A 107 -7.58 -8.42 -9.31
C GLY A 107 -6.28 -7.62 -9.18
N PRO A 108 -6.28 -6.30 -9.46
CA PRO A 108 -5.04 -5.55 -9.59
C PRO A 108 -4.41 -5.14 -8.24
N PHE A 109 -5.08 -5.37 -7.11
CA PHE A 109 -4.67 -4.83 -5.80
C PHE A 109 -3.30 -5.31 -5.34
N ALA A 110 -2.91 -6.56 -5.61
CA ALA A 110 -1.57 -7.05 -5.27
C ALA A 110 -0.48 -6.26 -6.00
N GLY A 111 -0.70 -5.98 -7.30
CA GLY A 111 0.19 -5.13 -8.10
C GLY A 111 0.21 -3.70 -7.56
N TRP A 112 -0.96 -3.13 -7.25
CA TRP A 112 -1.06 -1.77 -6.71
C TRP A 112 -0.35 -1.61 -5.37
N CYS A 113 -0.48 -2.58 -4.45
CA CYS A 113 0.25 -2.58 -3.18
C CYS A 113 1.75 -2.47 -3.40
N TYR A 114 2.30 -3.39 -4.20
CA TYR A 114 3.72 -3.45 -4.45
C TYR A 114 4.20 -2.21 -5.22
N SER A 115 3.66 -1.95 -6.41
CA SER A 115 4.15 -0.90 -7.30
C SER A 115 3.95 0.50 -6.72
N ALA A 116 2.81 0.80 -6.08
CA ALA A 116 2.61 2.11 -5.47
C ALA A 116 3.51 2.30 -4.24
N SER A 117 3.84 1.24 -3.48
CA SER A 117 4.81 1.35 -2.38
C SER A 117 6.22 1.66 -2.88
N LYS A 118 6.62 1.08 -4.03
CA LYS A 118 7.88 1.41 -4.69
C LYS A 118 7.87 2.83 -5.24
N LYS A 119 6.76 3.25 -5.84
CA LYS A 119 6.59 4.61 -6.36
C LYS A 119 6.66 5.67 -5.26
N ALA A 120 6.04 5.41 -4.11
CA ALA A 120 6.15 6.26 -2.93
C ALA A 120 7.62 6.41 -2.46
N ALA A 121 8.38 5.31 -2.51
CA ALA A 121 9.77 5.29 -2.11
C ALA A 121 10.70 6.08 -3.06
N GLU A 122 10.40 6.12 -4.36
CA GLU A 122 11.15 6.91 -5.35
C GLU A 122 11.18 8.40 -4.98
N PHE A 123 10.12 8.90 -4.36
CA PHE A 123 9.95 10.32 -4.02
C PHE A 123 10.04 10.61 -2.51
N ALA A 124 10.36 9.60 -1.69
CA ALA A 124 10.37 9.75 -0.24
C ALA A 124 11.31 10.86 0.25
N ASP A 125 12.45 11.09 -0.42
CA ASP A 125 13.43 12.10 0.00
C ASP A 125 12.89 13.54 -0.03
N GLN A 126 11.76 13.78 -0.72
CA GLN A 126 11.08 15.09 -0.75
C GLN A 126 10.21 15.34 0.49
N GLU A 127 9.90 14.28 1.24
CA GLU A 127 8.97 14.32 2.36
C GLU A 127 9.63 14.64 3.71
N SER A 128 8.80 14.92 4.71
CA SER A 128 9.25 15.02 6.10
C SER A 128 9.86 13.69 6.60
N LEU A 129 10.76 13.75 7.59
CA LEU A 129 11.38 12.56 8.17
C LEU A 129 10.36 11.51 8.71
N PRO A 130 9.23 11.89 9.35
CA PRO A 130 8.18 10.95 9.71
C PRO A 130 7.54 10.26 8.48
N ASN A 131 7.25 11.02 7.41
CA ASN A 131 6.67 10.50 6.17
C ASN A 131 7.63 9.53 5.45
N GLN A 132 8.91 9.88 5.36
CA GLN A 132 9.96 8.98 4.87
C GLN A 132 9.96 7.64 5.61
N ALA A 133 9.83 7.69 6.93
CA ALA A 133 9.87 6.51 7.77
C ALA A 133 8.64 5.60 7.59
N ILE A 134 7.42 6.16 7.48
CA ILE A 134 6.21 5.34 7.21
C ILE A 134 6.21 4.76 5.80
N ILE A 135 6.79 5.45 4.80
CA ILE A 135 6.97 4.93 3.45
C ILE A 135 7.93 3.73 3.48
N ALA A 136 9.06 3.88 4.18
CA ALA A 136 10.03 2.79 4.34
C ALA A 136 9.43 1.59 5.10
N ALA A 137 8.60 1.83 6.12
CA ALA A 137 7.90 0.76 6.83
C ALA A 137 6.91 0.03 5.92
N LEU A 138 6.08 0.76 5.16
CA LEU A 138 5.07 0.15 4.29
C LEU A 138 5.68 -0.75 3.21
N GLN A 139 6.88 -0.43 2.71
CA GLN A 139 7.59 -1.32 1.78
C GLN A 139 7.89 -2.71 2.34
N LYS A 140 7.90 -2.89 3.67
CA LYS A 140 8.09 -4.21 4.30
C LYS A 140 6.84 -5.08 4.24
N ARG A 141 5.68 -4.48 3.95
CA ARG A 141 4.38 -5.16 3.92
C ARG A 141 4.10 -5.88 2.61
N TYR A 142 4.88 -5.63 1.56
CA TYR A 142 4.58 -6.09 0.21
C TYR A 142 5.82 -6.66 -0.49
N ASP A 143 5.63 -7.76 -1.21
CA ASP A 143 6.62 -8.38 -2.07
C ASP A 143 6.03 -8.69 -3.45
N TRP A 144 6.88 -8.97 -4.44
CA TRP A 144 6.45 -9.42 -5.76
C TRP A 144 7.22 -10.67 -6.23
N PRO A 145 6.51 -11.77 -6.57
CA PRO A 145 5.05 -11.94 -6.51
C PRO A 145 4.52 -11.94 -5.06
N MET A 146 3.30 -11.44 -4.87
CA MET A 146 2.68 -11.41 -3.53
C MET A 146 2.43 -12.85 -3.04
N PRO A 147 2.89 -13.23 -1.84
CA PRO A 147 2.61 -14.56 -1.28
C PRO A 147 1.13 -14.69 -0.90
N GLU A 148 0.61 -15.92 -0.90
CA GLU A 148 -0.74 -16.21 -0.42
C GLU A 148 -0.87 -16.01 1.09
N ASP A 149 0.18 -16.37 1.85
CA ASP A 149 0.28 -16.13 3.28
C ASP A 149 1.01 -14.81 3.55
N LEU A 150 0.29 -13.85 4.11
CA LEU A 150 0.80 -12.50 4.42
C LEU A 150 1.39 -12.40 5.83
N THR A 151 1.44 -13.48 6.60
CA THR A 151 1.85 -13.46 8.01
C THR A 151 3.21 -12.80 8.20
N GLU A 152 4.25 -13.28 7.49
CA GLU A 152 5.61 -12.74 7.61
C GLU A 152 5.69 -11.27 7.17
N LEU A 153 4.96 -10.88 6.12
CA LEU A 153 4.93 -9.50 5.64
C LEU A 153 4.21 -8.55 6.60
N ASN A 154 3.11 -9.00 7.21
CA ASN A 154 2.39 -8.23 8.22
C ASN A 154 3.21 -8.09 9.52
N GLU A 155 3.94 -9.14 9.92
CA GLU A 155 4.90 -9.05 11.04
C GLU A 155 6.03 -8.06 10.74
N ALA A 156 6.62 -8.13 9.54
CA ALA A 156 7.66 -7.22 9.12
C ALA A 156 7.18 -5.76 9.08
N TYR A 157 5.95 -5.52 8.62
CA TYR A 157 5.34 -4.19 8.67
C TYR A 157 5.08 -3.72 10.10
N ARG A 158 4.49 -4.56 10.94
CA ARG A 158 4.23 -4.25 12.37
C ARG A 158 5.53 -3.84 13.07
N ASP A 159 6.57 -4.65 12.95
CA ASP A 159 7.85 -4.39 13.62
C ASP A 159 8.49 -3.11 13.09
N ALA A 160 8.39 -2.85 11.78
CA ALA A 160 8.88 -1.61 11.19
C ALA A 160 8.11 -0.39 11.68
N ILE A 161 6.78 -0.40 11.66
CA ILE A 161 5.99 0.77 12.06
C ILE A 161 6.06 1.03 13.58
N LEU A 162 6.21 -0.01 14.41
CA LEU A 162 6.50 0.14 15.84
C LEU A 162 7.84 0.85 16.07
N ALA A 163 8.90 0.49 15.35
CA ALA A 163 10.18 1.18 15.42
C ALA A 163 10.08 2.64 14.95
N VAL A 164 9.22 2.93 13.96
CA VAL A 164 8.92 4.31 13.54
C VAL A 164 8.21 5.08 14.65
N HIS A 165 7.25 4.46 15.36
CA HIS A 165 6.58 5.09 16.50
C HIS A 165 7.54 5.41 17.65
N GLU A 166 8.50 4.53 17.96
CA GLU A 166 9.53 4.82 18.95
C GLU A 166 10.37 6.06 18.60
N LYS A 167 10.62 6.28 17.30
CA LYS A 167 11.37 7.45 16.80
C LYS A 167 10.52 8.72 16.76
N PHE A 168 9.21 8.60 16.53
CA PHE A 168 8.26 9.71 16.40
C PHE A 168 7.05 9.52 17.32
N PRO A 169 7.23 9.49 18.65
CA PRO A 169 6.18 9.08 19.60
C PRO A 169 5.01 10.07 19.71
N MET A 170 5.19 11.31 19.22
CA MET A 170 4.18 12.36 19.26
C MET A 170 3.36 12.49 17.96
N ASP A 171 3.67 11.69 16.93
CA ASP A 171 2.87 11.65 15.69
C ASP A 171 1.68 10.69 15.87
N SER A 172 0.47 11.24 15.92
CA SER A 172 -0.77 10.49 16.18
C SER A 172 -1.12 9.50 15.06
N ASP A 173 -0.78 9.80 13.81
CA ASP A 173 -1.03 8.86 12.70
C ASP A 173 -0.11 7.66 12.82
N ILE A 174 1.18 7.89 13.14
CA ILE A 174 2.15 6.81 13.33
C ILE A 174 1.73 5.92 14.51
N ALA A 175 1.25 6.51 15.60
CA ALA A 175 0.69 5.75 16.72
C ALA A 175 -0.52 4.90 16.27
N THR A 176 -1.42 5.48 15.47
CA THR A 176 -2.62 4.79 14.94
C THR A 176 -2.25 3.64 14.01
N LEU A 177 -1.34 3.87 13.05
CA LEU A 177 -0.81 2.84 12.14
C LEU A 177 -0.13 1.70 12.91
N SER A 178 0.56 2.03 14.01
CA SER A 178 1.18 1.02 14.87
C SER A 178 0.14 0.13 15.55
N VAL A 179 -0.91 0.71 16.12
CA VAL A 179 -2.01 -0.05 16.72
C VAL A 179 -2.72 -0.91 15.67
N GLU A 180 -3.02 -0.34 14.50
CA GLU A 180 -3.65 -1.07 13.38
C GLU A 180 -2.82 -2.30 12.98
N SER A 181 -1.50 -2.12 12.82
CA SER A 181 -0.60 -3.21 12.43
C SER A 181 -0.60 -4.37 13.45
N MET A 182 -0.73 -4.07 14.74
CA MET A 182 -0.84 -5.09 15.79
C MET A 182 -2.20 -5.80 15.74
N MET A 183 -3.28 -5.06 15.50
CA MET A 183 -4.63 -5.62 15.40
C MET A 183 -4.74 -6.60 14.22
N LEU A 184 -4.07 -6.34 13.10
CA LEU A 184 -4.06 -7.26 11.95
C LEU A 184 -3.39 -8.60 12.23
N MET A 185 -2.57 -8.72 13.27
CA MET A 185 -1.97 -10.00 13.64
C MET A 185 -2.97 -10.96 14.29
N GLN A 186 -4.09 -10.45 14.79
CA GLN A 186 -5.15 -11.22 15.44
C GLN A 186 -6.52 -10.69 14.99
N PRO A 187 -6.85 -10.77 13.69
CA PRO A 187 -8.10 -10.20 13.21
C PRO A 187 -9.27 -10.84 13.93
N TRP A 188 -10.13 -10.00 14.54
CA TRP A 188 -11.34 -10.39 15.28
C TRP A 188 -11.11 -11.12 16.63
N LYS A 189 -9.88 -11.18 17.14
CA LYS A 189 -9.54 -11.71 18.47
C LYS A 189 -8.87 -10.62 19.32
N TYR A 190 -9.68 -9.73 19.87
CA TYR A 190 -9.25 -8.62 20.75
C TYR A 190 -9.51 -8.95 22.22
#